data_AF-A0A3P6TVY9-F1
#
_entry.id   AF-A0A3P6TVY9-F1
#
_cell.length_a   1.000
_cell.length_b   1.000
_cell.length_c   1.000
_cell.angle_alpha   90.00
_cell.angle_beta   90.00
_cell.angle_gamma   90.00
#
_symmetry.space_group_name_H-M   'P 1'
#
loop_
_entity.id
_entity.type
_entity.pdbx_description
1 polymer ?
#
loop_
_entity_poly.entity_id
_entity_poly.type
_entity_poly.pdbx_seq_one_letter_code
_entity_poly.pdbx_strand_id
1 'polypeptide(L)' 'MFENSPIAHVEKVITPYLLLIGEKDLRVAPHYRAFIRNLLARGVPCKILTYPESAHPIEEVDAYADSTINIIRWFQKSLK' A
#
# COMPACT_ATOMS: atom_id res chain seq x y z
N MET A 1 -1.96 -22.47 -2.96
CA MET A 1 -1.34 -21.14 -2.75
C MET A 1 -2.31 -19.99 -3.01
N PHE A 2 -3.12 -20.03 -4.06
CA PHE A 2 -4.09 -18.96 -4.38
C PHE A 2 -5.05 -18.64 -3.21
N GLU A 3 -5.63 -19.66 -2.58
CA GLU A 3 -6.50 -19.49 -1.40
C GLU A 3 -5.84 -18.78 -0.21
N ASN A 4 -4.50 -18.73 -0.15
CA ASN A 4 -3.76 -18.00 0.88
C ASN A 4 -3.32 -16.60 0.43
N SER A 5 -3.62 -16.21 -0.80
CA SER A 5 -3.24 -14.92 -1.36
C SER A 5 -4.28 -13.86 -0.96
N PRO A 6 -3.89 -12.65 -0.49
CA PRO A 6 -4.85 -11.61 -0.11
C PRO A 6 -5.84 -11.24 -1.20
N ILE A 7 -5.42 -11.31 -2.47
CA ILE A 7 -6.29 -11.00 -3.63
C ILE A 7 -7.44 -11.99 -3.82
N ALA A 8 -7.30 -13.24 -3.35
CA ALA A 8 -8.39 -14.22 -3.40
C ALA A 8 -9.53 -13.88 -2.43
N HIS A 9 -9.30 -12.98 -1.48
CA HIS A 9 -10.24 -12.55 -0.43
C HIS A 9 -10.53 -11.04 -0.50
N VAL A 10 -10.24 -10.39 -1.63
CA VAL A 10 -10.37 -8.94 -1.79
C VAL A 10 -11.81 -8.46 -1.58
N GLU A 11 -12.78 -9.35 -1.77
CA GLU A 11 -14.21 -9.12 -1.54
C GLU A 11 -14.58 -8.91 -0.07
N LYS A 12 -13.70 -9.29 0.87
CA LYS A 12 -13.88 -9.09 2.31
C LYS A 12 -13.26 -7.78 2.81
N VAL A 13 -12.48 -7.10 1.98
CA VAL A 13 -11.82 -5.84 2.38
C VAL A 13 -12.87 -4.74 2.47
N ILE A 14 -12.97 -4.17 3.68
CA ILE A 14 -13.82 -3.01 4.01
C ILE A 14 -13.02 -1.87 4.65
N THR A 15 -11.84 -2.18 5.20
CA THR A 15 -10.98 -1.21 5.89
C THR A 15 -10.23 -0.34 4.88
N PRO A 16 -10.14 0.99 5.10
CA PRO A 16 -9.30 1.86 4.28
C PRO A 16 -7.85 1.34 4.18
N TYR A 17 -7.30 1.34 2.96
CA TYR A 17 -6.00 0.73 2.65
C TYR A 17 -4.92 1.76 2.27
N LEU A 18 -3.78 1.74 2.94
CA LEU A 18 -2.58 2.50 2.56
C LEU A 18 -1.48 1.53 2.13
N LEU A 19 -0.88 1.76 0.95
CA LEU A 19 0.32 1.08 0.50
C LEU A 19 1.49 2.07 0.38
N LEU A 20 2.64 1.68 0.90
CA LEU A 20 3.93 2.36 0.77
C LEU A 20 4.86 1.37 0.07
N ILE A 21 5.52 1.77 -1.01
CA ILE A 21 6.35 0.84 -1.78
C ILE A 21 7.54 1.55 -2.43
N GLY A 22 8.72 0.93 -2.34
CA GLY A 22 9.88 1.32 -3.13
C GLY A 22 9.80 0.73 -4.54
N GLU A 23 10.08 1.53 -5.57
CA GLU A 23 9.99 1.07 -6.96
C GLU A 23 11.16 0.20 -7.41
N LYS A 24 12.26 0.17 -6.64
CA LYS A 24 13.44 -0.66 -6.89
C LYS A 24 13.44 -1.96 -6.07
N ASP A 25 12.33 -2.34 -5.45
CA ASP A 25 12.24 -3.59 -4.69
C ASP A 25 12.42 -4.82 -5.61
N LEU A 26 13.50 -5.57 -5.39
CA LEU A 26 13.80 -6.82 -6.09
C LEU A 26 13.29 -8.08 -5.36
N ARG A 27 12.89 -7.95 -4.09
CA ARG A 27 12.35 -9.03 -3.26
C ARG A 27 10.85 -9.22 -3.52
N VAL A 28 10.13 -8.12 -3.73
CA VAL A 28 8.67 -8.14 -3.95
C VAL A 28 8.34 -7.46 -5.28
N ALA A 29 7.99 -8.25 -6.29
CA ALA A 29 7.56 -7.73 -7.59
C ALA A 29 6.30 -6.84 -7.45
N PRO A 30 6.10 -5.82 -8.30
CA PRO A 30 5.00 -4.84 -8.20
C PRO A 30 3.64 -5.40 -8.67
N HIS A 31 3.16 -6.47 -8.02
CA HIS A 31 1.93 -7.20 -8.36
C HIS A 31 0.66 -6.62 -7.70
N TYR A 32 0.79 -5.61 -6.85
CA TYR A 32 -0.31 -5.00 -6.08
C TYR A 32 -1.38 -4.30 -6.95
N ARG A 33 -1.07 -3.99 -8.21
CA ARG A 33 -1.97 -3.22 -9.11
C ARG A 33 -3.35 -3.85 -9.26
N ALA A 34 -3.45 -5.18 -9.36
CA ALA A 34 -4.74 -5.86 -9.48
C ALA A 34 -5.56 -5.78 -8.19
N PHE A 35 -4.91 -5.84 -7.03
CA PHE A 35 -5.54 -5.68 -5.73
C PHE A 35 -6.12 -4.27 -5.58
N ILE A 36 -5.33 -3.24 -5.88
CA ILE A 36 -5.76 -1.84 -5.87
C ILE A 36 -6.97 -1.60 -6.79
N ARG A 37 -6.95 -2.11 -8.03
CA ARG A 37 -8.08 -1.95 -8.95
C ARG A 37 -9.38 -2.53 -8.37
N ASN A 38 -9.30 -3.66 -7.67
CA ASN A 38 -10.45 -4.24 -6.98
C ASN A 38 -10.93 -3.35 -5.82
N LEU A 39 -10.02 -2.80 -5.00
CA LEU A 39 -10.40 -1.88 -3.93
C LEU A 39 -11.12 -0.64 -4.48
N LEU A 40 -10.57 -0.03 -5.53
CA LEU A 40 -11.17 1.13 -6.20
C LEU A 40 -12.55 0.81 -6.78
N ALA A 41 -12.71 -0.33 -7.47
CA ALA A 41 -13.98 -0.76 -8.04
C ALA A 41 -15.06 -1.01 -6.98
N ARG A 42 -14.65 -1.36 -5.76
CA ARG A 42 -15.52 -1.61 -4.60
C ARG A 42 -15.75 -0.37 -3.74
N GLY A 43 -15.19 0.78 -4.12
CA GLY A 43 -15.30 2.02 -3.35
C GLY A 43 -14.56 1.99 -2.01
N VAL A 44 -13.65 1.04 -1.78
CA VAL A 44 -12.83 1.00 -0.57
C VAL A 44 -11.82 2.15 -0.64
N PRO A 45 -11.79 3.07 0.33
CA PRO A 45 -10.82 4.16 0.31
C PRO A 45 -9.40 3.61 0.32
N CYS A 46 -8.61 3.93 -0.70
CA CYS A 46 -7.22 3.50 -0.75
C CYS A 46 -6.27 4.62 -1.20
N LYS A 47 -5.04 4.57 -0.69
CA LYS A 47 -3.93 5.46 -1.09
C LYS A 47 -2.68 4.63 -1.34
N ILE A 48 -1.90 5.03 -2.35
CA ILE A 48 -0.62 4.41 -2.69
C ILE A 48 0.42 5.52 -2.72
N LEU A 49 1.56 5.27 -2.09
CA LEU A 49 2.75 6.11 -2.19
C LEU A 49 3.88 5.26 -2.73
N THR A 50 4.46 5.71 -3.83
CA THR A 50 5.62 5.08 -4.43
C THR A 50 6.85 5.93 -4.19
N TYR A 51 7.98 5.27 -3.91
CA TYR A 51 9.27 5.89 -3.65
C TYR A 51 10.24 5.41 -4.74
N PRO A 52 10.49 6.22 -5.79
CA PRO A 52 11.22 5.79 -6.99
C PRO A 52 12.64 5.29 -6.72
N GLU A 53 13.31 5.89 -5.74
CA GLU A 53 14.70 5.55 -5.41
C GLU A 53 14.81 4.40 -4.39
N SER A 54 13.76 4.18 -3.59
CA SER A 54 13.75 3.17 -2.53
C SER A 54 13.62 1.76 -3.09
N ALA A 55 14.31 0.82 -2.43
CA ALA A 55 14.22 -0.60 -2.72
C ALA A 55 13.21 -1.29 -1.77
N HIS A 56 13.57 -2.42 -1.18
CA HIS A 56 12.73 -3.10 -0.20
C HIS A 56 12.52 -2.28 1.09
N PRO A 57 13.56 -1.67 1.70
CA PRO A 57 13.36 -0.65 2.71
C PRO A 57 13.09 0.72 2.07
N ILE A 58 12.25 1.53 2.73
CA ILE A 58 12.12 2.97 2.48
C ILE A 58 12.96 3.66 3.55
N GLU A 59 14.23 3.91 3.27
CA GLU A 59 15.24 4.27 4.29
C GLU A 59 15.97 5.59 4.00
N GLU A 60 15.84 6.12 2.79
CA GLU A 60 16.32 7.46 2.47
C GLU A 60 15.62 8.48 3.38
N VAL A 61 16.38 9.43 3.93
CA VAL A 61 15.90 10.35 4.98
C VAL A 61 14.57 11.02 4.59
N ASP A 62 14.49 11.56 3.39
CA ASP A 62 13.29 12.26 2.90
C ASP A 62 12.11 11.30 2.67
N ALA A 63 12.37 10.12 2.11
CA ALA A 63 11.35 9.10 1.84
C ALA A 63 10.79 8.49 3.13
N TYR A 64 11.67 8.26 4.11
CA TYR A 64 11.30 7.77 5.44
C TYR A 64 10.47 8.81 6.20
N ALA A 65 10.88 10.09 6.17
CA ALA A 65 10.12 11.17 6.79
C ALA A 65 8.73 11.33 6.13
N ASP A 66 8.66 11.36 4.81
CA ASP A 66 7.40 11.46 4.08
C ASP A 66 6.47 10.26 4.36
N SER A 67 7.00 9.03 4.28
CA SER A 67 6.21 7.81 4.55
C SER A 67 5.65 7.81 5.97
N THR A 68 6.46 8.20 6.96
CA THR A 68 6.04 8.30 8.36
C THR A 68 4.93 9.32 8.55
N ILE A 69 5.08 10.53 7.99
CA ILE A 69 4.05 11.57 8.06
C ILE A 69 2.75 11.09 7.41
N ASN A 70 2.85 10.44 6.24
CA ASN A 70 1.68 9.92 5.55
C ASN A 70 0.97 8.79 6.31
N ILE A 71 1.71 7.91 7.00
CA ILE A 71 1.14 6.91 7.90
C ILE A 71 0.33 7.58 9.01
N ILE A 72 0.91 8.54 9.71
CA ILE A 72 0.26 9.25 10.82
C ILE A 72 -1.02 9.92 10.33
N ARG A 73 -0.94 10.67 9.23
CA ARG A 73 -2.10 11.35 8.64
C ARG A 73 -3.17 10.37 8.16
N TRP A 74 -2.78 9.21 7.65
CA TRP A 74 -3.72 8.16 7.25
C TRP A 74 -4.50 7.62 8.43
N PHE A 75 -3.81 7.32 9.54
CA PHE A 75 -4.46 6.87 10.76
C PHE A 75 -5.36 7.96 11.35
N GLN A 76 -4.92 9.21 11.44
CA GLN A 76 -5.76 10.33 11.89
C GLN A 76 -7.04 10.51 11.05
N LYS A 77 -6.96 10.23 9.74
CA LYS A 77 -8.13 10.30 8.85
C LYS A 77 -9.06 9.09 9.01
N SER A 78 -8.49 7.91 9.23
CA SER A 78 -9.20 6.62 9.10
C SER A 78 -9.66 6.03 10.43
N LEU A 79 -9.01 6.41 11.54
CA LEU A 79 -9.41 6.11 12.91
C LEU A 79 -10.17 7.33 13.43
N LYS A 80 -11.51 7.28 13.33
CA LYS A 80 -12.40 8.15 14.09
C LYS A 80 -13.18 7.30 15.07
#